data_AF-A0A5J4PUT1-F1
#
_entry.id   AF-A0A5J4PUT1-F1
#
_cell.length_a   1.000
_cell.length_b   1.000
_cell.length_c   1.000
_cell.angle_alpha   90.00
_cell.angle_beta   90.00
_cell.angle_gamma   90.00
#
_symmetry.space_group_name_H-M   'P 1'
#
loop_
_entity.id
_entity.type
_entity.pdbx_description
1 polymer ?
#
loop_
_entity_poly.entity_id
_entity_poly.type
_entity_poly.pdbx_seq_one_letter_code
_entity_poly.pdbx_strand_id
1 'polypeptide(L)'
;MGQEEYDKFKQQLRDWMDTHPDEYDLFEEEMNHKDASGYQKIMNLAVVLVPYYQKIIRQKVNQGTFDDISDIEDLFTENKLAQSLLNEFEHADKNTFIPAMLAWLHFGQSFERMVEKGEELRKTPGISYLQKLSWA
;
A
#
# COMPACT_ATOMS: atom_id res chain seq x y z
N MET A 1 -7.59 -9.23 -15.76
CA MET A 1 -8.91 -9.19 -15.12
C MET A 1 -9.87 -8.54 -16.09
N GLY A 2 -11.03 -9.13 -16.32
CA GLY A 2 -12.09 -8.52 -17.14
C GLY A 2 -12.80 -7.39 -16.40
N GLN A 3 -13.51 -6.52 -17.13
CA GLN A 3 -14.29 -5.42 -16.55
C GLN A 3 -15.32 -5.93 -15.53
N GLU A 4 -16.01 -7.03 -15.84
CA GLU A 4 -17.00 -7.65 -14.95
C GLU A 4 -16.40 -8.18 -13.65
N GLU A 5 -15.21 -8.80 -13.73
CA GLU A 5 -14.49 -9.30 -12.55
C GLU A 5 -14.06 -8.14 -11.64
N TYR A 6 -13.62 -7.04 -12.24
CA TYR A 6 -13.20 -5.84 -11.51
C TYR A 6 -14.37 -5.15 -10.82
N ASP A 7 -15.52 -5.03 -11.49
CA ASP A 7 -16.71 -4.42 -10.87
C ASP A 7 -17.30 -5.31 -9.78
N LYS A 8 -17.26 -6.64 -9.94
CA LYS A 8 -17.61 -7.58 -8.86
C LYS A 8 -16.69 -7.41 -7.65
N PHE A 9 -15.39 -7.30 -7.87
CA PHE A 9 -14.40 -7.07 -6.81
C PHE A 9 -14.68 -5.76 -6.05
N LYS A 10 -14.95 -4.65 -6.76
CA LYS A 10 -15.33 -3.39 -6.11
C LYS A 10 -16.59 -3.54 -5.26
N GLN A 11 -17.58 -4.30 -5.73
CA GLN A 11 -18.80 -4.54 -4.97
C GLN A 11 -18.49 -5.33 -3.69
N GLN A 12 -17.65 -6.36 -3.76
CA GLN A 12 -17.22 -7.12 -2.58
C GLN A 12 -16.50 -6.25 -1.55
N LEU A 13 -15.68 -5.28 -1.99
CA LEU A 13 -15.06 -4.32 -1.08
C LEU A 13 -16.09 -3.42 -0.38
N ARG A 14 -17.14 -3.00 -1.09
CA ARG A 14 -18.23 -2.22 -0.49
C ARG A 14 -19.01 -3.02 0.53
N ASP A 15 -19.40 -4.24 0.17
CA ASP A 15 -20.09 -5.15 1.09
C ASP A 15 -19.23 -5.44 2.33
N TRP A 16 -17.91 -5.57 2.16
CA TRP A 16 -16.97 -5.73 3.27
C TRP A 16 -16.95 -4.49 4.18
N MET A 17 -16.85 -3.27 3.62
CA MET A 17 -16.90 -2.03 4.41
C MET A 17 -18.20 -1.88 5.19
N ASP A 18 -19.35 -2.20 4.57
CA ASP A 18 -20.66 -2.11 5.23
C ASP A 18 -20.81 -3.11 6.38
N THR A 19 -20.09 -4.24 6.32
CA THR A 19 -20.13 -5.29 7.35
C THR A 19 -19.03 -5.16 8.41
N HIS A 20 -17.95 -4.44 8.12
CA HIS A 20 -16.80 -4.23 9.00
C HIS A 20 -16.42 -2.73 9.13
N PRO A 21 -17.37 -1.84 9.47
CA PRO A 21 -17.10 -0.39 9.53
C PRO A 21 -16.02 -0.06 10.56
N ASP A 22 -16.05 -0.70 11.73
CA ASP A 22 -15.07 -0.47 12.80
C ASP A 22 -13.64 -0.83 12.38
N GLU A 23 -13.46 -1.87 11.55
CA GLU A 23 -12.13 -2.28 11.06
C GLU A 23 -11.60 -1.29 10.01
N TYR A 24 -12.49 -0.78 9.16
CA TYR A 24 -12.13 0.25 8.19
C TYR A 24 -11.78 1.57 8.88
N ASP A 25 -12.59 2.01 9.85
CA ASP A 25 -12.36 3.25 10.60
C ASP A 25 -11.04 3.20 11.37
N LEU A 26 -10.75 2.08 12.04
CA LEU A 26 -9.47 1.88 12.74
C LEU A 26 -8.27 1.97 11.77
N PHE A 27 -8.40 1.36 10.59
CA PHE A 27 -7.35 1.42 9.57
C PHE A 27 -7.18 2.84 9.02
N GLU A 28 -8.28 3.54 8.72
CA GLU A 28 -8.23 4.91 8.23
C GLU A 28 -7.65 5.87 9.28
N GLU A 29 -7.98 5.71 10.56
CA GLU A 29 -7.34 6.44 11.65
C GLU A 29 -5.83 6.20 11.73
N GLU A 30 -5.39 4.95 11.57
CA GLU A 30 -3.96 4.58 11.53
C GLU A 30 -3.25 5.23 10.34
N MET A 31 -3.87 5.24 9.15
CA MET A 31 -3.33 5.89 7.96
C MET A 31 -3.27 7.42 8.07
N ASN A 32 -4.18 8.00 8.86
CA ASN A 32 -4.23 9.44 9.13
C ASN A 32 -3.40 9.87 10.36
N HIS A 33 -2.76 8.92 11.04
CA HIS A 33 -1.98 9.23 12.23
C HIS A 33 -0.74 10.07 11.90
N LYS A 34 -0.29 10.88 12.87
CA LYS A 34 0.86 11.79 12.67
C LYS A 34 2.18 11.04 12.57
N ASP A 35 2.28 9.84 13.11
CA ASP A 35 3.46 9.01 12.95
C ASP A 35 3.50 8.35 11.56
N ALA A 36 4.59 7.64 11.26
CA ALA A 36 4.76 6.98 9.97
C ALA A 36 4.23 5.54 9.95
N SER A 37 3.47 5.11 10.96
CA SER A 37 3.11 3.70 11.18
C SER A 37 2.28 3.13 10.01
N GLY A 38 1.19 3.79 9.62
CA GLY A 38 0.37 3.39 8.48
C GLY A 38 1.16 3.35 7.18
N TYR A 39 1.96 4.38 6.91
CA TYR A 39 2.83 4.42 5.72
C TYR A 39 3.85 3.27 5.69
N GLN A 40 4.52 3.00 6.82
CA GLN A 40 5.46 1.89 6.96
C GLN A 40 4.77 0.54 6.81
N LYS A 41 3.54 0.39 7.32
CA LYS A 41 2.73 -0.83 7.19
C LYS A 41 2.45 -1.17 5.73
N ILE A 42 2.04 -0.20 4.92
CA ILE A 42 1.83 -0.38 3.48
C ILE A 42 3.14 -0.72 2.76
N MET A 43 4.22 -0.01 3.10
CA MET A 43 5.52 -0.26 2.49
C MET A 43 6.09 -1.65 2.85
N ASN A 44 5.91 -2.09 4.09
CA ASN A 44 6.33 -3.41 4.54
C ASN A 44 5.52 -4.51 3.85
N LEU A 45 4.21 -4.33 3.66
CA LEU A 45 3.41 -5.27 2.87
C LEU A 45 3.94 -5.40 1.44
N ALA A 46 4.26 -4.28 0.78
CA ALA A 46 4.84 -4.31 -0.56
C ALA A 46 6.18 -5.09 -0.61
N VAL A 47 7.01 -5.00 0.44
CA VAL A 47 8.25 -5.78 0.55
C VAL A 47 8.00 -7.25 0.84
N VAL A 48 7.00 -7.58 1.67
CA VAL A 48 6.63 -8.97 1.96
C VAL A 48 6.12 -9.65 0.69
N LEU A 49 5.25 -8.98 -0.07
CA LEU A 49 4.67 -9.51 -1.30
C LEU A 49 5.68 -9.53 -2.45
N VAL A 50 6.56 -8.53 -2.51
CA VAL A 50 7.55 -8.38 -3.57
C VAL A 50 8.91 -8.01 -2.96
N PRO A 51 9.73 -8.99 -2.52
CA PRO A 51 10.99 -8.72 -1.83
C PRO A 51 11.99 -7.87 -2.63
N TYR A 52 11.94 -7.96 -3.97
CA TYR A 52 12.78 -7.16 -4.87
C TYR A 52 12.41 -5.66 -4.90
N TYR A 53 11.21 -5.29 -4.43
CA TYR A 53 10.75 -3.91 -4.38
C TYR A 53 11.71 -3.03 -3.58
N GLN A 54 12.19 -3.53 -2.44
CA GLN A 54 13.13 -2.82 -1.59
C GLN A 54 14.41 -2.45 -2.36
N LYS A 55 14.89 -3.34 -3.24
CA LYS A 55 16.11 -3.13 -4.03
C LYS A 55 15.91 -2.02 -5.06
N ILE A 56 14.77 -2.01 -5.78
CA ILE A 56 14.47 -0.99 -6.78
C ILE A 56 14.31 0.38 -6.11
N ILE A 57 13.61 0.47 -4.98
CA ILE A 57 13.46 1.73 -4.25
C ILE A 57 14.81 2.26 -3.79
N ARG A 58 15.71 1.41 -3.28
CA ARG A 58 17.09 1.82 -2.93
C ARG A 58 17.86 2.36 -4.14
N GLN A 59 17.71 1.74 -5.31
CA GLN A 59 18.37 2.20 -6.53
C GLN A 59 17.84 3.57 -6.97
N LYS A 60 16.51 3.76 -7.02
CA LYS A 60 15.89 5.04 -7.41
C LYS A 60 16.24 6.17 -6.43
N VAL A 61 16.23 5.90 -5.12
CA VAL A 61 16.69 6.88 -4.11
C VAL A 61 18.14 7.31 -4.36
N ASN A 62 19.04 6.37 -4.70
CA ASN A 62 20.45 6.69 -4.99
C ASN A 62 20.63 7.44 -6.30
N GLN A 63 19.77 7.20 -7.30
CA GLN A 63 19.77 7.91 -8.58
C GLN A 63 19.18 9.34 -8.46
N GLY A 64 18.36 9.59 -7.44
CA GLY A 64 17.79 10.91 -7.16
C GLY A 64 16.64 11.32 -8.09
N THR A 65 16.13 10.40 -8.92
CA THR A 65 14.97 10.61 -9.79
C THR A 65 13.92 9.52 -9.56
N PHE A 66 12.66 9.92 -9.59
CA PHE A 66 11.47 9.06 -9.57
C PHE A 66 10.56 9.34 -10.77
N ASP A 67 11.10 9.99 -11.81
CA ASP A 67 10.30 10.42 -12.98
C ASP A 67 9.82 9.23 -13.81
N ASP A 68 10.56 8.11 -13.74
CA ASP A 68 10.20 6.83 -14.34
C ASP A 68 9.95 5.79 -13.25
N ILE A 69 8.74 5.22 -13.24
CA ILE A 69 8.32 4.15 -12.34
C ILE A 69 8.10 2.81 -13.06
N SER A 70 8.39 2.73 -14.37
CA SER A 70 8.13 1.54 -15.19
C SER A 70 8.76 0.28 -14.58
N ASP A 71 9.99 0.36 -14.05
CA ASP A 71 10.65 -0.77 -13.39
C ASP A 71 9.85 -1.32 -12.19
N ILE A 72 9.11 -0.46 -11.47
CA ILE A 72 8.28 -0.85 -10.33
C ILE A 72 6.98 -1.50 -10.83
N GLU A 73 6.35 -0.91 -11.85
CA GLU A 73 5.14 -1.45 -12.47
C GLU A 73 5.38 -2.83 -13.08
N ASP A 74 6.49 -2.98 -13.81
CA ASP A 74 6.94 -4.26 -14.37
C ASP A 74 7.19 -5.27 -13.26
N LEU A 75 7.92 -4.88 -12.21
CA LEU A 75 8.19 -5.76 -11.08
C LEU A 75 6.90 -6.26 -10.42
N PHE A 76 5.93 -5.38 -10.17
CA PHE A 76 4.65 -5.77 -9.57
C PHE A 76 3.81 -6.65 -10.49
N THR A 77 3.88 -6.41 -11.81
CA THR A 77 3.20 -7.23 -12.82
C THR A 77 3.81 -8.63 -12.89
N GLU A 78 5.14 -8.74 -12.96
CA GLU A 78 5.87 -10.01 -13.00
C GLU A 78 5.65 -10.84 -11.74
N ASN A 79 5.61 -10.20 -10.57
CA ASN A 79 5.37 -10.86 -9.29
C ASN A 79 3.88 -11.10 -9.00
N LYS A 80 2.99 -10.78 -9.95
CA LYS A 80 1.53 -11.01 -9.83
C LYS A 80 0.95 -10.41 -8.55
N LEU A 81 1.42 -9.22 -8.18
CA LEU A 81 1.06 -8.55 -6.92
C LEU A 81 -0.46 -8.44 -6.77
N ALA A 82 -1.16 -8.04 -7.84
CA ALA A 82 -2.62 -7.92 -7.85
C ALA A 82 -3.30 -9.26 -7.52
N GLN A 83 -2.83 -10.38 -8.09
CA GLN A 83 -3.38 -11.69 -7.79
C GLN A 83 -3.09 -12.12 -6.34
N SER A 84 -1.90 -11.82 -5.80
CA SER A 84 -1.58 -12.10 -4.40
C SER A 84 -2.50 -11.34 -3.45
N LEU A 85 -2.73 -10.05 -3.69
CA LEU A 85 -3.66 -9.23 -2.89
C LEU A 85 -5.10 -9.74 -2.97
N LEU A 86 -5.55 -10.17 -4.14
CA LEU A 86 -6.89 -10.75 -4.30
C LEU A 86 -7.03 -12.09 -3.57
N ASN A 87 -6.02 -12.95 -3.66
CA ASN A 87 -6.01 -14.22 -2.92
C ASN A 87 -6.05 -13.97 -1.41
N GLU A 88 -5.29 -12.99 -0.91
CA GLU A 88 -5.31 -12.63 0.50
C GLU A 88 -6.62 -11.96 0.94
N PHE A 89 -7.30 -11.24 0.04
CA PHE A 89 -8.64 -10.72 0.28
C PHE A 89 -9.68 -11.84 0.35
N GLU A 90 -9.65 -12.81 -0.57
CA GLU A 90 -10.58 -13.95 -0.59
C GLU A 90 -10.40 -14.88 0.61
N HIS A 91 -9.17 -15.00 1.12
CA HIS A 91 -8.80 -15.83 2.27
C HIS A 91 -8.51 -14.97 3.51
N ALA A 92 -9.05 -13.75 3.56
CA ALA A 92 -8.75 -12.82 4.64
C ALA A 92 -9.19 -13.39 5.99
N ASP A 93 -8.22 -13.75 6.83
CA ASP A 93 -8.45 -13.97 8.25
C ASP A 93 -8.74 -12.63 8.95
N LYS A 94 -9.42 -12.66 10.11
CA LYS A 94 -9.75 -11.45 10.91
C LYS A 94 -8.56 -10.56 11.31
N ASN A 95 -7.34 -10.98 11.06
CA ASN A 95 -6.11 -10.25 11.40
C ASN A 95 -5.42 -9.58 10.21
N THR A 96 -5.92 -9.72 8.96
CA THR A 96 -5.35 -8.99 7.83
C THR A 96 -6.01 -7.63 7.65
N PHE A 97 -5.21 -6.60 7.40
CA PHE A 97 -5.70 -5.27 7.07
C PHE A 97 -5.92 -5.07 5.56
N ILE A 98 -5.73 -6.12 4.75
CA ILE A 98 -5.81 -6.06 3.29
C ILE A 98 -7.18 -5.63 2.78
N PRO A 99 -8.31 -6.16 3.30
CA PRO A 99 -9.63 -5.65 2.92
C PRO A 99 -9.78 -4.15 3.16
N ALA A 100 -9.35 -3.66 4.33
CA ALA A 100 -9.37 -2.24 4.69
C ALA A 100 -8.47 -1.39 3.78
N MET A 101 -7.25 -1.87 3.50
CA MET A 101 -6.32 -1.21 2.59
C MET A 101 -6.89 -1.13 1.16
N LEU A 102 -7.44 -2.22 0.63
CA LEU A 102 -8.03 -2.24 -0.71
C LEU A 102 -9.25 -1.32 -0.80
N ALA A 103 -10.10 -1.33 0.23
CA ALA A 103 -11.21 -0.39 0.35
C ALA A 103 -10.71 1.06 0.36
N TRP A 104 -9.68 1.37 1.14
CA TRP A 104 -9.09 2.71 1.23
C TRP A 104 -8.42 3.15 -0.08
N LEU A 105 -7.76 2.22 -0.79
CA LEU A 105 -7.19 2.46 -2.11
C LEU A 105 -8.25 2.79 -3.17
N HIS A 106 -9.43 2.18 -3.09
CA HIS A 106 -10.49 2.35 -4.08
C HIS A 106 -11.51 3.46 -3.75
N PHE A 107 -11.75 3.73 -2.47
CA PHE A 107 -12.83 4.62 -2.02
C PHE A 107 -12.38 5.73 -1.06
N GLY A 108 -11.18 5.61 -0.46
CA GLY A 108 -10.63 6.59 0.48
C GLY A 108 -9.64 7.57 -0.18
N GLN A 109 -9.11 8.48 0.63
CA GLN A 109 -8.09 9.49 0.23
C GLN A 109 -6.66 8.91 0.22
N SER A 110 -6.51 7.71 -0.32
CA SER A 110 -5.26 6.95 -0.22
C SER A 110 -4.07 7.63 -0.90
N PHE A 111 -4.27 8.15 -2.11
CA PHE A 111 -3.21 8.76 -2.89
C PHE A 111 -2.70 10.05 -2.24
N GLU A 112 -3.61 10.95 -1.87
CA GLU A 112 -3.27 12.22 -1.21
C GLU A 112 -2.49 11.96 0.08
N ARG A 113 -2.96 11.04 0.92
CA ARG A 113 -2.32 10.71 2.21
C ARG A 113 -0.95 10.07 2.05
N MET A 114 -0.81 9.11 1.13
CA MET A 114 0.48 8.46 0.88
C MET A 114 1.50 9.45 0.31
N VAL A 115 1.09 10.36 -0.57
CA VAL A 115 1.97 11.40 -1.13
C VAL A 115 2.37 12.43 -0.07
N GLU A 116 1.41 12.96 0.68
CA GLU A 116 1.66 13.89 1.79
C GLU A 116 2.68 13.29 2.76
N LYS A 117 2.46 12.03 3.17
CA LYS A 117 3.34 11.36 4.12
C LYS A 117 4.72 11.06 3.55
N GLY A 118 4.79 10.64 2.30
CA GLY A 118 6.05 10.44 1.59
C GLY A 118 6.89 11.72 1.52
N GLU A 119 6.26 12.85 1.26
CA GLU A 119 6.90 14.18 1.21
C GLU A 119 7.34 14.67 2.61
N GLU A 120 6.51 14.48 3.64
CA GLU A 120 6.89 14.74 5.03
C GLU A 120 8.15 13.95 5.40
N LEU A 121 8.14 12.65 5.12
CA LEU A 121 9.28 11.78 5.37
C LEU A 121 10.50 12.24 4.57
N ARG A 122 10.37 12.65 3.31
CA ARG A 122 11.48 13.18 2.53
C ARG A 122 12.10 14.42 3.18
N LYS A 123 11.28 15.32 3.72
CA LYS A 123 11.70 16.60 4.32
C LYS A 123 12.28 16.47 5.74
N THR A 124 12.00 15.38 6.46
CA THR A 124 12.51 15.18 7.82
C THR A 124 14.04 15.21 7.87
N PRO A 125 14.68 16.12 8.61
CA PRO A 125 16.14 16.21 8.66
C PRO A 125 16.77 15.07 9.48
N GLY A 126 18.04 14.75 9.20
CA GLY A 126 18.87 13.89 10.04
C GLY A 126 18.78 12.37 9.80
N ILE A 127 17.90 11.89 8.92
CA ILE A 127 17.73 10.47 8.60
C ILE A 127 17.55 10.29 7.09
N SER A 128 18.19 9.30 6.47
CA SER A 128 18.00 9.00 5.04
C SER A 128 16.57 8.50 4.78
N TYR A 129 16.02 8.75 3.59
CA TYR A 129 14.67 8.25 3.22
C TYR A 129 14.54 6.74 3.43
N LEU A 130 15.60 5.97 3.15
CA LEU A 130 15.63 4.52 3.38
C LEU A 130 15.54 4.10 4.84
N GLN A 131 16.14 4.86 5.75
CA GLN A 131 16.02 4.61 7.19
C GLN A 131 14.63 4.97 7.71
N LYS A 132 13.96 5.96 7.11
CA LYS A 132 12.59 6.35 7.47
C LYS A 132 11.53 5.34 7.06
N LEU A 133 11.81 4.56 6.02
CA LEU A 133 10.95 3.47 5.57
C LEU A 133 10.96 2.26 6.50
N SER A 134 11.80 2.25 7.55
CA SER A 134 11.85 1.23 8.62
C SER A 134 11.49 -0.17 8.12
N TRP A 135 12.31 -0.68 7.21
CA TRP A 135 12.24 -2.05 6.73
C TRP A 135 12.77 -3.00 7.82
N ALA A 136 11.99 -3.18 8.89
CA ALA A 136 12.33 -4.08 9.99
C ALA A 136 11.95 -5.52 9.64
#